data_AF-A0A316K5J5-F1
#
_entry.id   AF-A0A316K5J5-F1
#
_cell.length_a   1.000
_cell.length_b   1.000
_cell.length_c   1.000
_cell.angle_alpha   90.00
_cell.angle_beta   90.00
_cell.angle_gamma   90.00
#
_symmetry.space_group_name_H-M   'P 1'
#
loop_
_entity.id
_entity.type
_entity.pdbx_description
1 polymer ?
#
loop_
_entity_poly.entity_id
_entity_poly.type
_entity_poly.pdbx_seq_one_letter_code
_entity_poly.pdbx_strand_id
1 'polypeptide(L)' 'MSWQELERLVVDAETRPHLRHLLRRCRDDNGLLLQARLLGYRITRVDLQQAWLQHRQDEELKSLQG' A
#
# COMPACT_ATOMS: atom_id res chain seq x y z
N MET A 1 -7.09 13.16 -0.89
CA MET A 1 -7.54 12.07 0.01
C MET A 1 -6.40 11.81 0.98
N SER A 2 -6.70 11.28 2.18
CA SER A 2 -5.76 11.27 3.31
C SER A 2 -4.85 10.04 3.27
N TRP A 3 -3.54 10.26 3.38
CA TRP A 3 -2.51 9.23 3.59
C TRP A 3 -2.88 8.22 4.71
N GLN A 4 -3.66 8.68 5.69
CA GLN A 4 -4.18 7.87 6.81
C GLN A 4 -5.00 6.64 6.36
N GLU A 5 -5.71 6.69 5.23
CA GLU A 5 -6.47 5.53 4.74
C GLU A 5 -5.54 4.42 4.21
N LEU A 6 -4.40 4.81 3.62
CA LEU A 6 -3.36 3.88 3.19
C LEU A 6 -2.66 3.28 4.40
N GLU A 7 -2.32 4.09 5.40
CA GLU A 7 -1.74 3.60 6.66
C GLU A 7 -2.69 2.62 7.36
N ARG A 8 -4.00 2.92 7.41
CA ARG A 8 -4.99 1.99 7.96
C ARG A 8 -4.99 0.67 7.20
N LEU A 9 -4.94 0.69 5.85
CA LEU A 9 -4.88 -0.53 5.05
C LEU A 9 -3.63 -1.35 5.36
N VAL A 10 -2.47 -0.72 5.52
CA VAL A 10 -1.21 -1.40 5.86
C VAL A 10 -1.30 -2.06 7.23
N VAL A 11 -1.73 -1.32 8.25
CA VAL A 11 -1.91 -1.85 9.61
C VAL A 11 -2.88 -3.03 9.62
N ASP A 12 -4.00 -2.92 8.90
CA ASP A 12 -4.97 -4.00 8.78
C ASP A 12 -4.39 -5.21 8.03
N ALA A 13 -3.60 -5.00 6.98
CA ALA A 13 -2.95 -6.08 6.26
C ALA A 13 -1.85 -6.78 7.09
N GLU A 14 -1.18 -6.07 7.97
CA GLU A 14 -0.16 -6.64 8.86
C GLU A 14 -0.80 -7.46 9.99
N THR A 15 -1.92 -6.98 10.53
CA THR A 15 -2.62 -7.61 11.66
C THR A 15 -3.61 -8.70 11.24
N ARG A 16 -4.15 -8.65 10.01
CA ARG A 16 -5.22 -9.55 9.54
C ARG A 16 -4.71 -10.43 8.38
N PRO A 17 -4.40 -11.73 8.62
CA PRO A 17 -3.81 -12.61 7.61
C PRO A 17 -4.65 -12.79 6.35
N HIS A 18 -5.99 -12.72 6.46
CA HIS A 18 -6.89 -12.81 5.31
C HIS A 18 -6.77 -11.59 4.38
N LEU A 19 -6.66 -10.38 4.94
CA LEU A 19 -6.43 -9.17 4.14
C LEU A 19 -5.06 -9.23 3.47
N ARG A 20 -4.02 -9.66 4.21
CA ARG A 20 -2.69 -9.87 3.64
C ARG A 20 -2.71 -10.81 2.45
N HIS A 21 -3.39 -11.96 2.58
CA HIS A 21 -3.46 -12.95 1.51
C HIS A 21 -4.25 -12.42 0.30
N LEU A 22 -5.34 -11.70 0.54
CA LEU A 22 -6.13 -11.07 -0.51
C LEU A 22 -5.31 -10.05 -1.29
N LEU A 23 -4.63 -9.13 -0.60
CA LEU A 23 -3.82 -8.09 -1.24
C LEU A 23 -2.59 -8.66 -1.96
N ARG A 24 -1.96 -9.72 -1.41
CA ARG A 24 -0.84 -10.42 -2.08
C ARG A 24 -1.24 -11.11 -3.39
N ARG A 25 -2.53 -11.38 -3.62
CA ARG A 25 -3.01 -11.95 -4.89
C ARG A 25 -3.20 -10.89 -5.98
N CYS A 26 -3.25 -9.61 -5.62
CA CYS A 26 -3.24 -8.52 -6.57
C CYS A 26 -1.87 -8.45 -7.27
N ARG A 27 -1.86 -8.50 -8.59
CA ARG A 27 -0.62 -8.46 -9.40
C ARG A 27 -0.33 -7.09 -10.02
N ASP A 28 -1.25 -6.15 -9.87
CA ASP A 28 -1.15 -4.78 -10.38
C ASP A 28 -1.77 -3.78 -9.39
N ASP A 29 -1.37 -2.51 -9.53
CA ASP A 29 -1.87 -1.42 -8.69
C ASP A 29 -3.39 -1.24 -8.82
N ASN A 30 -3.94 -1.50 -10.01
CA ASN A 30 -5.37 -1.36 -10.28
C ASN A 30 -6.19 -2.41 -9.52
N GLY A 31 -5.76 -3.66 -9.52
CA GLY A 31 -6.36 -4.74 -8.75
C GLY A 31 -6.25 -4.50 -7.24
N LEU A 32 -5.11 -3.97 -6.78
CA LEU A 32 -4.93 -3.60 -5.38
C LEU A 32 -5.90 -2.48 -4.97
N LEU A 33 -5.99 -1.41 -5.77
CA LEU A 33 -6.92 -0.30 -5.55
C LEU A 33 -8.38 -0.76 -5.52
N LEU A 34 -8.76 -1.63 -6.47
CA LEU A 34 -10.11 -2.16 -6.52
C LEU A 34 -10.43 -2.96 -5.25
N GLN A 35 -9.56 -3.86 -4.83
CA GLN A 35 -9.76 -4.65 -3.62
C GLN A 35 -9.80 -3.77 -2.36
N ALA A 36 -8.88 -2.80 -2.24
CA ALA A 36 -8.89 -1.86 -1.12
C ALA A 36 -10.21 -1.09 -1.04
N ARG A 37 -10.75 -0.63 -2.18
CA ARG A 37 -12.04 0.06 -2.22
C ARG A 37 -13.21 -0.84 -1.86
N LEU A 38 -13.21 -2.09 -2.30
CA LEU A 38 -14.23 -3.08 -1.94
C LEU A 38 -14.23 -3.38 -0.43
N LEU A 39 -13.06 -3.30 0.21
CA LEU A 39 -12.89 -3.46 1.65
C LEU A 39 -13.25 -2.18 2.45
N GLY A 40 -13.65 -1.09 1.77
CA GLY A 40 -14.07 0.17 2.39
C GLY A 40 -12.97 1.21 2.56
N TYR A 41 -11.76 0.97 2.05
CA TYR A 41 -10.67 1.95 2.09
C TYR A 41 -10.78 2.97 0.96
N ARG A 42 -10.60 4.25 1.28
CA ARG A 42 -10.67 5.34 0.30
C ARG A 42 -9.28 5.74 -0.18
N ILE A 43 -8.63 4.80 -0.88
CA ILE A 43 -7.27 4.99 -1.41
C ILE A 43 -7.35 5.29 -2.92
N THR A 44 -6.48 6.19 -3.35
CA THR A 44 -6.31 6.58 -4.75
C THR A 44 -5.00 6.07 -5.32
N ARG A 45 -4.91 6.09 -6.66
CA ARG A 45 -3.67 5.76 -7.36
C ARG A 45 -2.52 6.69 -6.97
N VAL A 46 -2.81 7.96 -6.68
CA VAL A 46 -1.81 8.93 -6.24
C VAL A 46 -1.23 8.53 -4.88
N ASP A 47 -2.08 8.10 -3.93
CA ASP A 47 -1.61 7.65 -2.61
C ASP A 47 -0.64 6.46 -2.72
N LEU A 48 -0.97 5.49 -3.58
CA LEU A 48 -0.10 4.35 -3.89
C LEU A 48 1.22 4.78 -4.54
N GLN A 49 1.16 5.70 -5.51
CA GLN A 49 2.37 6.21 -6.17
C GLN A 49 3.29 6.94 -5.19
N GLN A 50 2.72 7.73 -4.27
CA GLN A 50 3.49 8.41 -3.23
C GLN A 50 4.16 7.39 -2.30
N ALA A 51 3.47 6.33 -1.92
CA ALA A 51 4.06 5.26 -1.12
C ALA A 51 5.18 4.52 -1.82
N TRP A 52 5.03 4.22 -3.11
CA TRP A 52 6.11 3.64 -3.92
C TRP A 52 7.31 4.57 -4.06
N LEU A 53 7.06 5.88 -4.23
CA LEU A 53 8.13 6.87 -4.31
C LEU A 53 8.91 6.97 -3.00
N GLN A 54 8.20 7.04 -1.88
CA GLN A 54 8.81 7.09 -0.55
C GLN A 54 9.61 5.81 -0.26
N HIS A 55 9.06 4.64 -0.60
CA HIS A 55 9.78 3.38 -0.44
C HIS A 55 11.08 3.35 -1.26
N ARG A 56 11.03 3.79 -2.52
CA ARG A 56 12.24 3.87 -3.35
C ARG A 56 13.27 4.86 -2.82
N GLN A 57 12.84 6.02 -2.32
CA GLN A 57 13.75 6.99 -1.69
C GLN A 57 14.41 6.41 -0.45
N ASP A 58 13.64 5.71 0.40
CA ASP A 58 14.16 5.04 1.59
C ASP A 58 15.13 3.91 1.24
N GLU A 59 14.87 3.14 0.18
CA GLU A 59 15.78 2.10 -0.32
C GLU A 59 17.07 2.68 -0.89
N GLU A 60 16.98 3.74 -1.69
CA GLU A 60 18.13 4.45 -2.26
C GLU A 60 19.01 5.04 -1.14
N LEU A 61 18.39 5.69 -0.14
CA LEU A 61 19.09 6.22 1.02
C LEU A 61 19.81 5.12 1.82
N LYS A 62 19.16 3.97 2.03
CA LYS A 62 19.77 2.81 2.70
C LYS A 62 20.94 2.24 1.90
N SER A 63 20.83 2.19 0.57
CA SER A 63 21.90 1.70 -0.30
C SER A 63 23.14 2.60 -0.32
N LEU A 64 22.97 3.90 -0.08
CA LEU A 64 24.06 4.88 0.00
C LEU A 64 24.74 4.92 1.38
N GLN A 65 24.13 4.31 2.40
CA GLN A 65 24.64 4.25 3.78
C GLN A 65 25.28 2.89 4.14
N GLY A 66 25.27 1.91 3.24
CA GLY A 66 25.88 0.59 3.41
C GLY A 66 27.14 0.42 2.57
#